data_AF-A0A2W4T8I3-F1
#
_entry.id   AF-A0A2W4T8I3-F1
#
_cell.length_a   1.000
_cell.length_b   1.000
_cell.length_c   1.000
_cell.angle_alpha   90.00
_cell.angle_beta   90.00
_cell.angle_gamma   90.00
#
_symmetry.space_group_name_H-M   'P 1'
#
loop_
_entity.id
_entity.type
_entity.pdbx_description
1 polymer ?
#
loop_
_entity_poly.entity_id
_entity_poly.type
_entity_poly.pdbx_seq_one_letter_code
_entity_poly.pdbx_strand_id
1 'polypeptide(L)'
;MRPRNVLIFPAGTEIGLEIYQALKHIKDVVLFGAGQDVSNHARFIYPEYHCIPKVDDPSWLDVFVSLCERLAIDYVFPAHDDAIVALGREAQRIPARILTSPLRTCEITRSKSSTYRLLGTVIRVPRLYESADDVKDFPVLVKPDKGQGSFGVTLASNREQLLSALATVPNPIICEYLPGEEYTVDCFSDRESGVLFAGARIRKRMRNGISVHSETVSLPEALAMARAISGVLDLHGAWFFQVRRAKTGELALLEVAPRIAGSMATHRVQGVNFPLLSILEAERVPLTIRTNAGVVEIDRALQTRYKHSIEFSTLYLDLDDTLLVRGQVNIELIELIFMCINAGKRIVLITRHAGDLAETLAKHRLTGLFDEIVHLRAGERKSDYVSDRNAIYVDDSFSERTDVAVHCGIPTFDCSMIELLIRGRRNP
;
A
#
# COMPACT_ATOMS: atom_id res chain seq x y z
N MET A 1 14.90 5.72 -19.73
CA MET A 1 13.70 6.58 -19.54
C MET A 1 14.08 7.66 -18.54
N ARG A 2 13.51 8.88 -18.58
CA ARG A 2 13.77 9.84 -17.48
C ARG A 2 13.11 9.32 -16.20
N PRO A 3 13.73 9.48 -15.01
CA PRO A 3 13.08 9.16 -13.75
C PRO A 3 11.78 9.95 -13.58
N ARG A 4 10.81 9.36 -12.89
CA ARG A 4 9.51 9.95 -12.58
C ARG A 4 9.63 10.72 -11.28
N ASN A 5 9.29 12.00 -11.32
CA ASN A 5 9.24 12.83 -10.12
C ASN A 5 7.86 12.65 -9.46
N VAL A 6 7.85 12.07 -8.26
CA VAL A 6 6.64 11.69 -7.54
C VAL A 6 6.52 12.47 -6.23
N LEU A 7 5.45 13.24 -6.09
CA LEU A 7 5.13 14.00 -4.88
C LEU A 7 4.11 13.24 -4.02
N ILE A 8 4.41 13.05 -2.73
CA ILE A 8 3.49 12.46 -1.76
C ILE A 8 2.93 13.58 -0.88
N PHE A 9 1.60 13.73 -0.86
CA PHE A 9 0.93 14.79 -0.10
C PHE A 9 -0.37 14.31 0.56
N PRO A 10 -0.55 14.47 1.88
CA PRO A 10 0.47 14.82 2.88
C PRO A 10 1.42 13.64 3.19
N ALA A 11 2.73 13.87 3.08
CA ALA A 11 3.77 12.85 3.26
C ALA A 11 3.84 12.23 4.67
N GLY A 12 3.41 12.98 5.70
CA GLY A 12 3.56 12.59 7.10
C GLY A 12 2.51 11.62 7.64
N THR A 13 1.52 11.21 6.84
CA THR A 13 0.49 10.25 7.27
C THR A 13 0.99 8.81 7.14
N GLU A 14 0.37 7.86 7.83
CA GLU A 14 0.66 6.43 7.62
C GLU A 14 0.51 5.98 6.16
N ILE A 15 -0.39 6.63 5.42
CA ILE A 15 -0.56 6.38 3.98
C ILE A 15 0.67 6.89 3.22
N GLY A 16 1.14 8.11 3.54
CA GLY A 16 2.31 8.71 2.92
C GLY A 16 3.60 7.95 3.24
N LEU A 17 3.75 7.46 4.46
CA LEU A 17 4.86 6.60 4.86
C LEU A 17 4.85 5.27 4.10
N GLU A 18 3.69 4.64 3.93
CA GLU A 18 3.57 3.41 3.14
C GLU A 18 3.91 3.62 1.66
N ILE A 19 3.44 4.72 1.05
CA ILE A 19 3.80 5.08 -0.34
C ILE A 19 5.32 5.27 -0.47
N TYR A 20 5.95 5.97 0.48
CA TYR A 20 7.39 6.17 0.50
C TYR A 20 8.15 4.84 0.56
N GLN A 21 7.78 3.96 1.49
CA GLN A 21 8.45 2.65 1.64
C GLN A 21 8.35 1.80 0.37
N ALA A 22 7.20 1.86 -0.32
CA ALA A 22 6.98 1.12 -1.55
C ALA A 22 7.81 1.62 -2.75
N LEU A 23 8.19 2.90 -2.77
CA LEU A 23 8.78 3.54 -3.94
C LEU A 23 10.26 3.91 -3.80
N LYS A 24 10.81 4.01 -2.58
CA LYS A 24 12.16 4.57 -2.33
C LYS A 24 13.31 3.87 -3.09
N HIS A 25 13.17 2.58 -3.36
CA HIS A 25 14.17 1.77 -4.05
C HIS A 25 13.83 1.49 -5.52
N ILE A 26 12.74 2.05 -6.04
CA ILE A 26 12.40 1.91 -7.45
C ILE A 26 13.34 2.79 -8.27
N LYS A 27 14.06 2.20 -9.23
CA LYS A 27 15.12 2.86 -10.00
C LYS A 27 14.68 4.13 -10.72
N ASP A 28 13.50 4.09 -11.33
CA ASP A 28 12.96 5.15 -12.18
C ASP A 28 12.02 6.09 -11.42
N VAL A 29 12.14 6.20 -10.09
CA VAL A 29 11.32 7.08 -9.25
C VAL A 29 12.20 7.96 -8.37
N VAL A 30 11.90 9.25 -8.35
CA VAL A 30 12.44 10.25 -7.43
C VAL A 30 11.29 10.74 -6.55
N LEU A 31 11.48 10.69 -5.23
CA LEU A 31 10.42 10.98 -4.25
C LEU A 31 10.60 12.34 -3.60
N PHE A 32 9.49 13.08 -3.56
CA PHE A 32 9.35 14.34 -2.84
C PHE A 32 8.23 14.23 -1.81
N GLY A 33 8.45 14.79 -0.63
CA GLY A 33 7.44 14.86 0.41
C GLY A 33 6.90 16.29 0.54
N ALA A 34 5.59 16.43 0.72
CA ALA A 34 5.03 17.72 1.13
C ALA A 34 3.97 17.57 2.21
N GLY A 35 3.80 18.60 3.03
CA GLY A 35 2.80 18.64 4.08
C GLY A 35 2.89 19.91 4.92
N GLN A 36 2.14 19.96 6.02
CA GLN A 36 2.08 21.14 6.88
C GLN A 36 3.37 21.36 7.67
N ASP A 37 3.59 22.61 8.09
CA ASP A 37 4.70 22.98 8.97
C ASP A 37 4.51 22.51 10.42
N VAL A 38 4.43 21.20 10.62
CA VAL A 38 4.23 20.56 11.94
C VAL A 38 5.28 19.48 12.16
N SER A 39 5.52 19.13 13.42
CA SER A 39 6.35 17.98 13.78
C SER A 39 5.75 16.70 13.18
N ASN A 40 6.48 16.07 12.26
CA ASN A 40 6.07 14.82 11.63
C ASN A 40 7.30 14.01 11.17
N HIS A 41 7.13 12.69 11.05
CA HIS A 41 8.23 11.77 10.72
C HIS A 41 8.76 11.95 9.29
N ALA A 42 7.93 12.41 8.35
CA ALA A 42 8.33 12.55 6.94
C ALA A 42 9.52 13.50 6.76
N ARG A 43 9.67 14.51 7.61
CA ARG A 43 10.84 15.43 7.60
C ARG A 43 12.19 14.76 7.76
N PHE A 44 12.23 13.56 8.33
CA PHE A 44 13.47 12.84 8.64
C PHE A 44 13.79 11.73 7.64
N ILE A 45 12.79 11.27 6.88
CA ILE A 45 12.96 10.13 5.96
C ILE A 45 12.92 10.53 4.50
N TYR A 46 12.23 11.62 4.15
CA TYR A 46 12.18 12.08 2.77
C TYR A 46 13.47 12.83 2.44
N PRO A 47 14.08 12.59 1.26
CA PRO A 47 15.24 13.35 0.81
C PRO A 47 14.95 14.86 0.76
N GLU A 48 13.75 15.22 0.30
CA GLU A 48 13.25 16.60 0.29
C GLU A 48 11.83 16.66 0.86
N TYR A 49 11.61 17.57 1.81
CA TYR A 49 10.31 17.84 2.43
C TYR A 49 9.94 19.32 2.26
N HIS A 50 8.78 19.59 1.66
CA HIS A 50 8.29 20.93 1.39
C HIS A 50 7.07 21.26 2.24
N CYS A 51 7.13 22.40 2.93
CA CYS A 51 6.00 22.89 3.70
C CYS A 51 4.97 23.52 2.76
N ILE A 52 3.71 23.10 2.89
CA ILE A 52 2.57 23.64 2.16
C ILE A 52 1.38 23.86 3.11
N PRO A 53 0.53 24.87 2.85
CA PRO A 53 -0.66 25.11 3.65
C PRO A 53 -1.63 23.93 3.67
N LYS A 54 -2.58 23.96 4.60
CA LYS A 54 -3.69 23.00 4.63
C LYS A 54 -4.58 23.19 3.39
N VAL A 55 -5.27 22.13 2.97
CA VAL A 55 -6.16 22.16 1.80
C VAL A 55 -7.40 23.06 1.95
N ASP A 56 -7.67 23.58 3.14
CA ASP A 56 -8.72 24.56 3.42
C ASP A 56 -8.20 26.02 3.44
N ASP A 57 -6.88 26.22 3.36
CA ASP A 57 -6.26 27.54 3.31
C ASP A 57 -6.35 28.13 1.88
N PRO A 58 -6.92 29.33 1.65
CA PRO A 58 -7.08 29.88 0.30
C PRO A 58 -5.80 29.93 -0.57
N SER A 59 -4.61 29.96 0.05
CA SER A 59 -3.32 30.00 -0.65
C SER A 59 -2.75 28.62 -1.02
N TRP A 60 -3.34 27.52 -0.52
CA TRP A 60 -2.76 26.18 -0.61
C TRP A 60 -2.44 25.77 -2.05
N LEU A 61 -3.36 26.06 -2.96
CA LEU A 61 -3.29 25.59 -4.34
C LEU A 61 -2.20 26.30 -5.13
N ASP A 62 -2.08 27.62 -4.99
CA ASP A 62 -1.05 28.39 -5.70
C ASP A 62 0.35 27.97 -5.25
N VAL A 63 0.53 27.74 -3.94
CA VAL A 63 1.77 27.18 -3.39
C VAL A 63 2.01 25.76 -3.91
N PHE A 64 0.98 24.92 -3.96
CA PHE A 64 1.08 23.53 -4.44
C PHE A 64 1.43 23.44 -5.93
N VAL A 65 0.81 24.28 -6.76
CA VAL A 65 1.09 24.37 -8.20
C VAL A 65 2.53 24.82 -8.44
N SER A 66 2.96 25.91 -7.79
CA SER A 66 4.32 26.42 -7.90
C SER A 66 5.37 25.37 -7.47
N LEU A 67 5.07 24.60 -6.41
CA LEU A 67 5.90 23.47 -5.99
C LEU A 67 6.01 22.39 -7.07
N CYS A 68 4.88 22.00 -7.68
CA CYS A 68 4.86 20.99 -8.73
C CYS A 68 5.67 21.42 -9.96
N GLU A 69 5.55 22.68 -10.38
CA GLU A 69 6.32 23.24 -11.51
C GLU A 69 7.81 23.28 -11.20
N ARG A 70 8.19 23.82 -10.04
CA ARG A 70 9.60 23.99 -9.65
C ARG A 70 10.35 22.66 -9.56
N LEU A 71 9.66 21.60 -9.11
CA LEU A 71 10.24 20.26 -8.99
C LEU A 71 9.99 19.38 -10.23
N ALA A 72 9.31 19.91 -11.25
CA ALA A 72 8.86 19.16 -12.42
C ALA A 72 8.18 17.83 -12.04
N ILE A 73 7.19 17.89 -11.15
CA ILE A 73 6.47 16.72 -10.65
C ILE A 73 5.64 16.11 -11.78
N ASP A 74 5.81 14.80 -11.99
CA ASP A 74 5.03 14.03 -12.96
C ASP A 74 3.74 13.48 -12.32
N TYR A 75 3.84 13.00 -11.08
CA TYR A 75 2.77 12.32 -10.38
C TYR A 75 2.59 12.80 -8.94
N VAL A 76 1.34 12.91 -8.49
CA VAL A 76 0.98 13.24 -7.10
C VAL A 76 0.20 12.09 -6.49
N PHE A 77 0.68 11.59 -5.35
CA PHE A 77 -0.09 10.67 -4.50
C PHE A 77 -0.81 11.42 -3.37
N PRO A 78 -2.16 11.43 -3.37
CA PRO A 78 -2.92 11.91 -2.24
C PRO A 78 -2.88 10.88 -1.10
N ALA A 79 -2.35 11.28 0.06
CA ALA A 79 -2.13 10.42 1.22
C ALA A 79 -3.08 10.72 2.40
N HIS A 80 -4.26 11.28 2.11
CA HIS A 80 -5.30 11.58 3.10
C HIS A 80 -6.65 11.79 2.41
N ASP A 81 -7.75 11.36 3.03
CA ASP A 81 -9.08 11.37 2.39
C ASP A 81 -9.54 12.79 1.96
N ASP A 82 -9.28 13.81 2.77
CA ASP A 82 -9.59 15.20 2.38
C ASP A 82 -8.65 15.75 1.29
N ALA A 83 -7.39 15.28 1.25
CA ALA A 83 -6.44 15.69 0.21
C ALA A 83 -6.82 15.10 -1.15
N ILE A 84 -7.37 13.87 -1.18
CA ILE A 84 -7.91 13.25 -2.40
C ILE A 84 -8.97 14.15 -3.04
N VAL A 85 -9.96 14.59 -2.26
CA VAL A 85 -11.07 15.40 -2.77
C VAL A 85 -10.57 16.79 -3.20
N ALA A 86 -9.70 17.42 -2.40
CA ALA A 86 -9.14 18.73 -2.73
C ALA A 86 -8.33 18.71 -4.03
N LEU A 87 -7.40 17.75 -4.17
CA LEU A 87 -6.60 17.58 -5.38
C LEU A 87 -7.46 17.17 -6.58
N GLY A 88 -8.47 16.32 -6.39
CA GLY A 88 -9.38 15.90 -7.44
C GLY A 88 -10.20 17.06 -8.02
N ARG A 89 -10.61 18.02 -7.19
CA ARG A 89 -11.36 19.22 -7.63
C ARG A 89 -10.50 20.17 -8.46
N GLU A 90 -9.24 20.31 -8.08
CA GLU A 90 -8.31 21.26 -8.70
C GLU A 90 -7.37 20.59 -9.72
N ALA A 91 -7.63 19.33 -10.09
CA ALA A 91 -6.74 18.51 -10.91
C ALA A 91 -6.36 19.16 -12.26
N GLN A 92 -7.26 19.97 -12.84
CA GLN A 92 -7.00 20.69 -14.09
C GLN A 92 -5.98 21.84 -13.96
N ARG A 93 -5.80 22.38 -12.75
CA ARG A 93 -4.87 23.48 -12.46
C ARG A 93 -3.51 22.99 -12.00
N ILE A 94 -3.41 21.72 -11.62
CA ILE A 94 -2.18 21.11 -11.12
C ILE A 94 -1.39 20.56 -12.31
N PRO A 95 -0.13 20.99 -12.53
CA PRO A 95 0.68 20.58 -13.67
C PRO A 95 1.34 19.21 -13.44
N ALA A 96 0.60 18.28 -12.83
CA ALA A 96 1.02 16.94 -12.52
C ALA A 96 -0.20 16.01 -12.51
N ARG A 97 0.01 14.73 -12.78
CA ARG A 97 -1.09 13.76 -12.75
C ARG A 97 -1.40 13.33 -11.33
N ILE A 98 -2.63 13.52 -10.89
CA ILE A 98 -3.09 13.02 -9.59
C ILE A 98 -3.42 11.53 -9.71
N LEU A 99 -2.77 10.70 -8.91
CA LEU A 99 -2.97 9.24 -8.88
C LEU A 99 -4.11 8.87 -7.94
N THR A 100 -5.34 9.03 -8.43
CA THR A 100 -6.57 8.64 -7.73
C THR A 100 -7.70 8.35 -8.74
N SER A 101 -8.83 7.86 -8.23
CA SER A 101 -10.07 7.67 -9.00
C SER A 101 -10.70 9.00 -9.42
N PRO A 102 -11.68 9.00 -10.36
CA PRO A 102 -12.40 10.21 -10.73
C PRO A 102 -13.04 10.92 -9.52
N LEU A 103 -13.12 12.26 -9.59
CA LEU A 103 -13.63 13.11 -8.51
C LEU A 103 -14.97 12.64 -7.94
N ARG A 104 -15.91 12.23 -8.81
CA ARG A 104 -17.21 11.69 -8.39
C ARG A 104 -17.06 10.50 -7.45
N THR A 105 -16.18 9.54 -7.77
CA THR A 105 -15.89 8.38 -6.90
C THR A 105 -15.32 8.84 -5.57
N CYS A 106 -14.36 9.77 -5.57
CA CYS A 106 -13.75 10.31 -4.36
C CYS A 106 -14.78 11.02 -3.46
N GLU A 107 -15.70 11.80 -4.03
CA GLU A 107 -16.74 12.51 -3.27
C GLU A 107 -17.78 11.56 -2.68
N ILE A 108 -18.19 10.54 -3.43
CA ILE A 108 -19.14 9.52 -2.95
C ILE A 108 -18.52 8.73 -1.80
N THR A 109 -17.31 8.20 -2.01
CA THR A 109 -16.60 7.35 -1.02
C THR A 109 -16.22 8.13 0.24
N ARG A 110 -16.11 9.46 0.17
CA ARG A 110 -15.89 10.31 1.35
C ARG A 110 -17.08 10.34 2.32
N SER A 111 -18.31 10.12 1.82
CA SER A 111 -19.57 10.13 2.58
C SER A 111 -20.14 8.71 2.73
N LYS A 112 -20.26 8.24 3.97
CA LYS A 112 -20.76 6.88 4.25
C LYS A 112 -22.20 6.69 3.78
N SER A 113 -23.08 7.66 4.04
CA SER A 113 -24.47 7.65 3.60
C SER A 113 -24.58 7.63 2.06
N SER A 114 -23.79 8.44 1.36
CA SER A 114 -23.75 8.44 -0.11
C SER A 114 -23.23 7.11 -0.67
N THR A 115 -22.19 6.57 -0.04
CA THR A 115 -21.62 5.25 -0.38
C THR A 115 -22.67 4.14 -0.20
N TYR A 116 -23.35 4.10 0.94
CA TYR A 116 -24.36 3.07 1.21
C TYR A 116 -25.58 3.19 0.31
N ARG A 117 -26.04 4.41 0.04
CA ARG A 117 -27.16 4.66 -0.88
C ARG A 117 -26.85 4.15 -2.28
N LEU A 118 -25.63 4.39 -2.76
CA LEU A 118 -25.23 3.98 -4.11
C LEU A 118 -24.95 2.47 -4.21
N LEU A 119 -24.21 1.92 -3.25
CA LEU A 119 -23.75 0.53 -3.33
C LEU A 119 -24.75 -0.48 -2.74
N GLY A 120 -25.73 -0.04 -1.96
CA GLY A 120 -26.73 -0.89 -1.32
C GLY A 120 -27.55 -1.76 -2.28
N THR A 121 -27.55 -1.46 -3.57
CA THR A 121 -28.20 -2.25 -4.62
C THR A 121 -27.36 -3.43 -5.12
N VAL A 122 -26.04 -3.41 -4.88
CA VAL A 122 -25.10 -4.45 -5.35
C VAL A 122 -24.38 -5.17 -4.23
N ILE A 123 -24.38 -4.60 -3.02
CA ILE A 123 -23.76 -5.19 -1.84
C ILE A 123 -24.57 -4.87 -0.59
N ARG A 124 -24.59 -5.79 0.38
CA ARG A 124 -25.23 -5.53 1.67
C ARG A 124 -24.54 -4.36 2.36
N VAL A 125 -25.33 -3.41 2.85
CA VAL A 125 -24.89 -2.29 3.67
C VAL A 125 -25.59 -2.37 5.03
N PRO A 126 -25.04 -1.80 6.12
CA PRO A 126 -25.77 -1.72 7.38
C PRO A 126 -27.06 -0.92 7.18
N ARG A 127 -28.13 -1.33 7.85
CA ARG A 127 -29.36 -0.54 7.86
C ARG A 127 -29.08 0.86 8.42
N LEU A 128 -29.53 1.88 7.70
CA LEU A 128 -29.54 3.27 8.16
C LEU A 128 -30.89 3.60 8.81
N TYR A 129 -30.85 4.43 9.84
CA TYR A 129 -32.04 4.99 10.48
C TYR A 129 -32.05 6.51 10.27
N GLU A 130 -33.18 7.04 9.82
CA GLU A 130 -33.36 8.47 9.55
C GLU A 130 -33.46 9.27 10.85
N SER A 131 -34.06 8.67 11.90
CA SER A 131 -34.22 9.29 13.20
C SER A 131 -34.03 8.30 14.35
N ALA A 132 -33.90 8.83 15.57
CA ALA A 132 -33.87 8.01 16.79
C ALA A 132 -35.18 7.26 17.06
N ASP A 133 -36.30 7.71 16.48
CA ASP A 133 -37.62 7.09 16.61
C ASP A 133 -37.77 5.84 15.76
N ASP A 134 -37.00 5.74 14.67
CA ASP A 134 -37.01 4.58 13.78
C ASP A 134 -36.24 3.37 14.36
N VAL A 135 -35.45 3.59 15.43
CA VAL A 135 -34.64 2.58 16.08
C VAL A 135 -35.49 1.75 17.05
N LYS A 136 -35.80 0.51 16.65
CA LYS A 136 -36.54 -0.45 17.48
C LYS A 136 -35.65 -1.44 18.23
N ASP A 137 -34.47 -1.71 17.67
CA ASP A 137 -33.53 -2.71 18.18
C ASP A 137 -32.21 -2.05 18.54
N PHE A 138 -31.69 -2.37 19.73
CA PHE A 138 -30.41 -1.90 20.23
C PHE A 138 -29.44 -3.09 20.41
N PRO A 139 -28.11 -2.86 20.35
CA PRO A 139 -27.45 -1.56 20.17
C PRO A 139 -27.42 -1.07 18.71
N VAL A 140 -27.18 0.23 18.51
CA VAL A 140 -26.91 0.86 17.22
C VAL A 140 -25.57 1.62 17.26
N LEU A 141 -24.97 1.84 16.09
CA LEU A 141 -23.76 2.66 15.95
C LEU A 141 -24.12 4.07 15.47
N VAL A 142 -23.57 5.08 16.14
CA VAL A 142 -23.58 6.47 15.71
C VAL A 142 -22.18 6.85 15.26
N LYS A 143 -22.04 7.43 14.07
CA LYS A 143 -20.73 7.82 13.52
C LYS A 143 -20.83 9.04 12.62
N PRO A 144 -19.76 9.83 12.43
CA PRO A 144 -19.74 10.90 11.44
C PRO A 144 -19.90 10.33 10.03
N ASP A 145 -20.75 10.96 9.23
CA ASP A 145 -20.89 10.61 7.81
C ASP A 145 -19.54 10.70 7.08
N LYS A 146 -18.83 11.80 7.32
CA LYS A 146 -17.47 12.07 6.86
C LYS A 146 -16.51 11.98 8.04
N GLY A 147 -15.75 10.89 8.13
CA GLY A 147 -14.79 10.67 9.22
C GLY A 147 -13.75 9.63 8.85
N GLN A 148 -12.73 9.47 9.68
CA GLN A 148 -11.60 8.56 9.49
C GLN A 148 -11.15 7.96 10.82
N GLY A 149 -10.42 6.84 10.78
CA GLY A 149 -9.77 6.24 11.97
C GLY A 149 -10.71 5.93 13.14
N SER A 150 -11.99 5.65 12.87
CA SER A 150 -13.03 5.45 13.90
C SER A 150 -13.23 6.62 14.88
N PHE A 151 -12.75 7.82 14.57
CA PHE A 151 -13.01 9.00 15.40
C PHE A 151 -14.50 9.37 15.37
N GLY A 152 -15.06 9.61 16.56
CA GLY A 152 -16.48 9.95 16.73
C GLY A 152 -17.44 8.77 16.57
N VAL A 153 -16.97 7.52 16.54
CA VAL A 153 -17.84 6.34 16.51
C VAL A 153 -18.28 5.99 17.94
N THR A 154 -19.58 5.89 18.16
CA THR A 154 -20.17 5.59 19.47
C THR A 154 -21.18 4.45 19.33
N LEU A 155 -21.09 3.45 20.22
CA LEU A 155 -22.08 2.40 20.37
C LEU A 155 -23.15 2.87 21.35
N ALA A 156 -24.39 2.99 20.90
CA ALA A 156 -25.54 3.32 21.74
C ALA A 156 -26.34 2.05 22.04
N SER A 157 -26.37 1.65 23.31
CA SER A 157 -27.08 0.46 23.79
C SER A 157 -28.53 0.70 24.16
N ASN A 158 -28.97 1.96 24.18
CA ASN A 158 -30.35 2.35 24.42
C ASN A 158 -30.63 3.75 23.83
N ARG A 159 -31.89 4.18 23.91
CA ARG A 159 -32.36 5.45 23.35
C ARG A 159 -31.70 6.68 23.97
N GLU A 160 -31.47 6.68 25.28
CA GLU A 160 -30.81 7.80 25.97
C GLU A 160 -29.37 7.98 25.45
N GLN A 161 -28.61 6.88 25.35
CA GLN A 161 -27.26 6.89 24.79
C GLN A 161 -27.25 7.31 23.32
N LEU A 162 -28.26 6.92 22.55
CA LEU A 162 -28.43 7.34 21.15
C LEU A 162 -28.61 8.87 21.05
N LEU A 163 -29.52 9.45 21.83
CA LEU A 163 -29.76 10.89 21.85
C LEU A 163 -28.51 11.67 22.28
N SER A 164 -27.78 11.16 23.27
CA SER A 164 -26.50 11.75 23.71
C SER A 164 -25.43 11.71 22.61
N ALA A 165 -25.31 10.58 21.90
CA ALA A 165 -24.38 10.45 20.78
C ALA A 165 -24.75 11.40 19.61
N LEU A 166 -26.03 11.53 19.27
CA LEU A 166 -26.50 12.45 18.24
C LEU A 166 -26.22 13.92 18.54
N ALA A 167 -26.17 14.30 19.82
CA ALA A 167 -25.85 15.66 20.25
C ALA A 167 -24.35 15.99 20.16
N THR A 168 -23.47 14.98 20.15
CA THR A 168 -22.01 15.16 20.28
C THR A 168 -21.24 14.80 19.02
N VAL A 169 -21.74 13.84 18.23
CA VAL A 169 -21.09 13.41 16.99
C VAL A 169 -21.44 14.40 15.86
N PRO A 170 -20.45 14.98 15.16
CA PRO A 170 -20.72 15.93 14.08
C PRO A 170 -21.29 15.22 12.85
N ASN A 171 -22.35 15.77 12.27
CA ASN A 171 -23.06 15.22 11.10
C ASN A 171 -23.26 13.69 11.22
N PRO A 172 -23.98 13.23 12.26
CA PRO A 172 -24.04 11.83 12.61
C PRO A 172 -24.95 11.05 11.66
N ILE A 173 -24.60 9.79 11.42
CA ILE A 173 -25.50 8.78 10.87
C ILE A 173 -25.72 7.66 11.89
N ILE A 174 -26.94 7.13 11.93
CA ILE A 174 -27.33 6.02 12.78
C ILE A 174 -27.32 4.74 11.93
N CYS A 175 -26.58 3.73 12.36
CA CYS A 175 -26.37 2.48 11.64
C CYS A 175 -26.70 1.27 12.52
N GLU A 176 -27.15 0.18 11.88
CA GLU A 176 -27.15 -1.15 12.45
C GLU A 176 -25.79 -1.48 13.09
N TYR A 177 -25.83 -2.06 14.29
CA TYR A 177 -24.63 -2.63 14.91
C TYR A 177 -24.31 -4.00 14.30
N LEU A 178 -23.10 -4.14 13.76
CA LEU A 178 -22.59 -5.39 13.18
C LEU A 178 -21.62 -6.04 14.19
N PRO A 179 -22.01 -7.14 14.87
CA PRO A 179 -21.23 -7.67 15.99
C PRO A 179 -20.04 -8.55 15.55
N GLY A 180 -20.03 -9.06 14.33
CA GLY A 180 -19.06 -10.06 13.89
C GLY A 180 -17.69 -9.50 13.48
N GLU A 181 -16.87 -10.37 12.89
CA GLU A 181 -15.50 -10.06 12.46
C GLU A 181 -15.45 -9.01 11.33
N GLU A 182 -14.42 -8.17 11.38
CA GLU A 182 -14.19 -7.05 10.47
C GLU A 182 -12.97 -7.33 9.59
N TYR A 183 -13.16 -7.22 8.27
CA TYR A 183 -12.13 -7.43 7.26
C TYR A 183 -11.87 -6.14 6.49
N THR A 184 -10.65 -5.98 6.02
CA THR A 184 -10.26 -4.98 5.03
C THR A 184 -9.77 -5.72 3.79
N VAL A 185 -10.33 -5.39 2.63
CA VAL A 185 -9.95 -5.99 1.35
C VAL A 185 -9.20 -4.94 0.54
N ASP A 186 -7.89 -5.11 0.45
CA ASP A 186 -7.02 -4.27 -0.37
C ASP A 186 -7.19 -4.69 -1.83
N CYS A 187 -7.41 -3.71 -2.70
CA CYS A 187 -7.77 -3.93 -4.10
C CYS A 187 -6.87 -3.12 -5.04
N PHE A 188 -6.73 -3.63 -6.26
CA PHE A 188 -6.13 -2.89 -7.37
C PHE A 188 -6.97 -3.08 -8.63
N SER A 189 -7.30 -1.98 -9.30
CA SER A 189 -8.07 -1.97 -10.54
C SER A 189 -7.32 -1.27 -11.65
N ASP A 190 -7.32 -1.84 -12.85
CA ASP A 190 -7.03 -1.11 -14.07
C ASP A 190 -8.33 -0.55 -14.66
N ARG A 191 -8.30 0.68 -15.18
CA ARG A 191 -9.51 1.36 -15.67
C ARG A 191 -10.19 0.68 -16.86
N GLU A 192 -9.51 -0.18 -17.60
CA GLU A 192 -10.08 -0.91 -18.75
C GLU A 192 -10.35 -2.38 -18.41
N SER A 193 -9.46 -3.00 -17.63
CA SER A 193 -9.51 -4.43 -17.31
C SER A 193 -10.31 -4.74 -16.04
N GLY A 194 -10.68 -3.72 -15.27
CA GLY A 194 -11.37 -3.85 -13.99
C GLY A 194 -10.45 -4.33 -12.86
N VAL A 195 -11.03 -5.08 -11.91
CA VAL A 195 -10.31 -5.54 -10.71
C VAL A 195 -9.26 -6.59 -11.05
N LEU A 196 -7.99 -6.26 -10.83
CA LEU A 196 -6.84 -7.15 -11.03
C LEU A 196 -6.38 -7.85 -9.74
N PHE A 197 -6.66 -7.25 -8.58
CA PHE A 197 -6.31 -7.83 -7.27
C PHE A 197 -7.37 -7.50 -6.22
N ALA A 198 -7.65 -8.47 -5.33
CA ALA A 198 -8.47 -8.30 -4.13
C ALA A 198 -7.98 -9.27 -3.05
N GLY A 199 -7.33 -8.76 -2.00
CA GLY A 199 -6.75 -9.54 -0.91
C GLY A 199 -7.25 -9.07 0.46
N ALA A 200 -7.67 -9.99 1.31
CA ALA A 200 -8.26 -9.67 2.60
C ALA A 200 -7.24 -9.71 3.75
N ARG A 201 -7.46 -8.85 4.74
CA ARG A 201 -6.73 -8.85 6.01
C ARG A 201 -7.66 -8.50 7.17
N ILE A 202 -7.34 -9.05 8.34
CA ILE A 202 -7.98 -8.71 9.61
C ILE A 202 -7.10 -7.76 10.41
N ARG A 203 -7.74 -6.97 11.28
CA ARG A 203 -7.06 -6.06 12.22
C ARG A 203 -7.15 -6.66 13.62
N LYS A 204 -6.04 -7.25 14.09
CA LYS A 204 -5.96 -7.84 15.43
C LYS A 204 -5.86 -6.80 16.54
N ARG A 205 -5.20 -5.68 16.26
CA ARG A 205 -5.02 -4.58 17.22
C ARG A 205 -5.06 -3.22 16.53
N MET A 206 -5.72 -2.28 17.20
CA MET A 206 -5.84 -0.88 16.80
C MET A 206 -5.23 0.03 17.86
N ARG A 207 -4.61 1.14 17.44
CA ARG A 207 -4.16 2.21 18.33
C ARG A 207 -4.42 3.55 17.63
N ASN A 208 -5.13 4.46 18.29
CA ASN A 208 -5.48 5.78 17.75
C ASN A 208 -6.09 5.75 16.34
N GLY A 209 -6.99 4.79 16.08
CA GLY A 209 -7.65 4.67 14.76
C GLY A 209 -6.82 4.01 13.66
N ILE A 210 -5.57 3.64 13.94
CA ILE A 210 -4.66 2.98 13.00
C ILE A 210 -4.51 1.51 13.38
N SER A 211 -4.48 0.63 12.36
CA SER A 211 -4.12 -0.76 12.62
C SER A 211 -2.62 -0.89 12.82
N VAL A 212 -2.26 -1.33 14.03
CA VAL A 212 -0.88 -1.60 14.41
C VAL A 212 -0.56 -3.09 14.39
N HIS A 213 -1.56 -3.95 14.19
CA HIS A 213 -1.40 -5.39 14.07
C HIS A 213 -2.43 -5.92 13.08
N SER A 214 -1.96 -6.45 11.95
CA SER A 214 -2.81 -7.01 10.89
C SER A 214 -2.26 -8.35 10.41
N GLU A 215 -3.13 -9.18 9.84
CA GLU A 215 -2.78 -10.47 9.24
C GLU A 215 -3.59 -10.67 7.95
N THR A 216 -2.94 -11.15 6.89
CA THR A 216 -3.64 -11.53 5.64
C THR A 216 -4.46 -12.79 5.88
N VAL A 217 -5.69 -12.83 5.36
CA VAL A 217 -6.59 -13.98 5.53
C VAL A 217 -7.24 -14.36 4.21
N SER A 218 -7.69 -15.60 4.12
CA SER A 218 -8.56 -16.01 3.02
C SER A 218 -9.98 -15.48 3.27
N LEU A 219 -10.53 -14.77 2.29
CA LEU A 219 -11.92 -14.35 2.26
C LEU A 219 -12.46 -14.65 0.85
N PRO A 220 -13.10 -15.81 0.63
CA PRO A 220 -13.55 -16.23 -0.69
C PRO A 220 -14.46 -15.21 -1.42
N GLU A 221 -15.22 -14.42 -0.66
CA GLU A 221 -16.14 -13.41 -1.16
C GLU A 221 -15.44 -12.13 -1.66
N ALA A 222 -14.17 -11.91 -1.30
CA ALA A 222 -13.44 -10.67 -1.51
C ALA A 222 -13.45 -10.20 -2.98
N LEU A 223 -13.12 -11.09 -3.93
CA LEU A 223 -13.06 -10.73 -5.34
C LEU A 223 -14.45 -10.43 -5.92
N ALA A 224 -15.47 -11.18 -5.52
CA ALA A 224 -16.84 -10.95 -5.99
C ALA A 224 -17.38 -9.60 -5.49
N MET A 225 -17.13 -9.28 -4.22
CA MET A 225 -17.48 -7.98 -3.62
C MET A 225 -16.71 -6.84 -4.28
N ALA A 226 -15.41 -7.01 -4.53
CA ALA A 226 -14.59 -6.01 -5.22
C ALA A 226 -15.13 -5.69 -6.61
N ARG A 227 -15.49 -6.73 -7.39
CA ARG A 227 -16.09 -6.57 -8.73
C ARG A 227 -17.45 -5.90 -8.68
N ALA A 228 -18.31 -6.25 -7.71
CA ALA A 228 -19.61 -5.61 -7.54
C ALA A 228 -19.49 -4.11 -7.26
N ILE A 229 -18.56 -3.72 -6.37
CA ILE A 229 -18.29 -2.32 -6.04
C ILE A 229 -17.71 -1.58 -7.26
N SER A 230 -16.70 -2.15 -7.91
CA SER A 230 -16.04 -1.57 -9.08
C SER A 230 -16.93 -1.53 -10.33
N GLY A 231 -18.03 -2.28 -10.36
CA GLY A 231 -19.04 -2.21 -11.42
C GLY A 231 -19.97 -0.99 -11.30
N VAL A 232 -20.00 -0.33 -10.14
CA VAL A 232 -20.82 0.87 -9.87
C VAL A 232 -19.98 2.13 -9.69
N LEU A 233 -18.76 1.99 -9.17
CA LEU A 233 -17.80 3.07 -8.97
C LEU A 233 -16.60 2.90 -9.88
N ASP A 234 -16.23 3.95 -10.60
CA ASP A 234 -14.98 4.02 -11.35
C ASP A 234 -13.81 4.07 -10.36
N LEU A 235 -13.17 2.92 -10.16
CA LEU A 235 -12.07 2.73 -9.21
C LEU A 235 -10.80 2.44 -10.00
N HIS A 236 -9.85 3.39 -9.97
CA HIS A 236 -8.61 3.31 -10.73
C HIS A 236 -7.43 3.17 -9.78
N GLY A 237 -6.48 2.30 -10.12
CA GLY A 237 -5.31 2.04 -9.28
C GLY A 237 -5.67 1.39 -7.96
N ALA A 238 -5.00 1.82 -6.89
CA ALA A 238 -5.14 1.26 -5.55
C ALA A 238 -6.37 1.79 -4.81
N TRP A 239 -7.15 0.88 -4.24
CA TRP A 239 -8.29 1.19 -3.38
C TRP A 239 -8.52 0.06 -2.39
N PHE A 240 -9.42 0.24 -1.44
CA PHE A 240 -9.84 -0.85 -0.57
C PHE A 240 -11.28 -0.65 -0.11
N PHE A 241 -11.86 -1.71 0.43
CA PHE A 241 -13.13 -1.63 1.14
C PHE A 241 -13.04 -2.41 2.45
N GLN A 242 -13.89 -2.05 3.41
CA GLN A 242 -14.01 -2.78 4.67
C GLN A 242 -15.40 -3.35 4.80
N VAL A 243 -15.47 -4.55 5.36
CA VAL A 243 -16.73 -5.27 5.57
C VAL A 243 -16.74 -5.90 6.95
N ARG A 244 -17.92 -6.09 7.50
CA ARG A 244 -18.10 -6.71 8.81
C ARG A 244 -19.27 -7.67 8.82
N ARG A 245 -19.12 -8.80 9.51
CA ARG A 245 -20.19 -9.80 9.63
C ARG A 245 -21.33 -9.28 10.51
N ALA A 246 -22.55 -9.36 9.99
CA ALA A 246 -23.76 -9.20 10.78
C ALA A 246 -23.99 -10.40 11.71
N LYS A 247 -25.00 -10.28 12.58
CA LYS A 247 -25.49 -11.39 13.40
C LYS A 247 -25.91 -12.61 12.56
N THR A 248 -26.35 -12.40 11.33
CA THR A 248 -26.70 -13.46 10.36
C THR A 248 -25.48 -14.18 9.77
N GLY A 249 -24.26 -13.64 9.96
CA GLY A 249 -23.03 -14.12 9.34
C GLY A 249 -22.69 -13.45 8.00
N GLU A 250 -23.65 -12.75 7.39
CA GLU A 250 -23.46 -12.02 6.13
C GLU A 250 -22.54 -10.81 6.29
N LEU A 251 -21.69 -10.55 5.30
CA LEU A 251 -20.83 -9.38 5.26
C LEU A 251 -21.63 -8.14 4.84
N ALA A 252 -21.53 -7.06 5.61
CA ALA A 252 -21.98 -5.72 5.20
C ALA A 252 -20.80 -4.78 4.99
N LEU A 253 -20.92 -3.93 3.98
CA LEU A 253 -19.97 -2.88 3.65
C LEU A 253 -19.93 -1.80 4.74
N LEU A 254 -18.73 -1.48 5.22
CA LEU A 254 -18.48 -0.40 6.17
C LEU A 254 -17.94 0.85 5.49
N GLU A 255 -16.94 0.70 4.62
CA GLU A 255 -16.31 1.82 3.91
C GLU A 255 -15.70 1.35 2.59
N VAL A 256 -15.51 2.31 1.68
CA VAL A 256 -14.71 2.19 0.46
C VAL A 256 -13.82 3.42 0.43
N ALA A 257 -12.55 3.28 0.07
CA ALA A 257 -11.68 4.43 -0.14
C ALA A 257 -10.78 4.25 -1.38
N PRO A 258 -10.78 5.21 -2.32
CA PRO A 258 -10.02 5.16 -3.57
C PRO A 258 -8.58 5.64 -3.36
N ARG A 259 -7.88 5.01 -2.42
CA ARG A 259 -6.50 5.33 -2.05
C ARG A 259 -5.80 4.15 -1.43
N ILE A 260 -4.50 4.33 -1.27
CA ILE A 260 -3.65 3.41 -0.51
C ILE A 260 -4.02 3.45 0.97
N ALA A 261 -4.02 2.29 1.62
CA ALA A 261 -4.13 2.18 3.07
C ALA A 261 -2.75 1.90 3.68
N GLY A 262 -2.47 2.44 4.87
CA GLY A 262 -1.16 2.26 5.52
C GLY A 262 -0.79 0.78 5.73
N SER A 263 -1.75 -0.10 5.96
CA SER A 263 -1.52 -1.55 6.14
C SER A 263 -1.54 -2.35 4.83
N MET A 264 -1.66 -1.72 3.66
CA MET A 264 -1.42 -2.39 2.37
C MET A 264 0.00 -2.97 2.27
N ALA A 265 0.91 -2.52 3.14
CA ALA A 265 2.18 -3.14 3.45
C ALA A 265 2.13 -4.68 3.47
N THR A 266 1.09 -5.30 4.03
CA THR A 266 0.97 -6.76 4.11
C THR A 266 0.92 -7.43 2.74
N HIS A 267 0.20 -6.83 1.80
CA HIS A 267 0.08 -7.32 0.43
C HIS A 267 1.23 -6.80 -0.46
N ARG A 268 1.82 -5.63 -0.15
CA ARG A 268 3.05 -5.16 -0.79
C ARG A 268 4.18 -6.15 -0.62
N VAL A 269 4.45 -6.58 0.61
CA VAL A 269 5.53 -7.55 0.86
C VAL A 269 5.22 -8.96 0.33
N GLN A 270 3.96 -9.24 -0.05
CA GLN A 270 3.60 -10.44 -0.80
C GLN A 270 3.78 -10.27 -2.32
N GLY A 271 4.05 -9.07 -2.84
CA GLY A 271 4.33 -8.82 -4.25
C GLY A 271 3.44 -7.78 -4.92
N VAL A 272 2.49 -7.17 -4.20
CA VAL A 272 1.56 -6.18 -4.77
C VAL A 272 1.99 -4.76 -4.41
N ASN A 273 2.92 -4.19 -5.16
CA ASN A 273 3.36 -2.80 -4.96
C ASN A 273 2.31 -1.81 -5.50
N PHE A 274 1.27 -1.54 -4.70
CA PHE A 274 0.13 -0.68 -5.08
C PHE A 274 0.53 0.72 -5.61
N PRO A 275 1.49 1.44 -4.99
CA PRO A 275 1.97 2.71 -5.53
C PRO A 275 2.59 2.56 -6.93
N LEU A 276 3.52 1.64 -7.11
CA LEU A 276 4.18 1.45 -8.41
C LEU A 276 3.16 1.05 -9.49
N LEU A 277 2.27 0.11 -9.16
CA LEU A 277 1.20 -0.30 -10.07
C LEU A 277 0.28 0.87 -10.44
N SER A 278 0.00 1.80 -9.51
CA SER A 278 -0.83 2.98 -9.79
C SER A 278 -0.16 3.94 -10.78
N ILE A 279 1.16 4.09 -10.72
CA ILE A 279 1.94 4.86 -11.72
C ILE A 279 1.85 4.16 -13.09
N LEU A 280 2.08 2.84 -13.14
CA LEU A 280 2.08 2.09 -14.38
C LEU A 280 0.69 2.00 -15.04
N GLU A 281 -0.37 1.87 -14.24
CA GLU A 281 -1.77 1.95 -14.69
C GLU A 281 -2.05 3.31 -15.32
N ALA A 282 -1.54 4.37 -14.69
CA ALA A 282 -1.68 5.71 -15.21
C ALA A 282 -0.98 5.83 -16.58
N GLU A 283 0.20 5.27 -16.72
CA GLU A 283 0.96 5.20 -17.98
C GLU A 283 0.36 4.24 -19.03
N ARG A 284 -0.73 3.55 -18.69
CA ARG A 284 -1.41 2.57 -19.56
C ARG A 284 -0.50 1.39 -19.94
N VAL A 285 0.43 1.03 -19.06
CA VAL A 285 1.25 -0.17 -19.21
C VAL A 285 0.36 -1.39 -18.93
N PRO A 286 0.39 -2.45 -19.76
CA PRO A 286 -0.30 -3.70 -19.46
C PRO A 286 0.21 -4.30 -18.15
N LEU A 287 -0.71 -4.62 -17.23
CA LEU A 287 -0.36 -5.08 -15.88
C LEU A 287 -0.64 -6.56 -15.69
N THR A 288 0.23 -7.21 -14.93
CA THR A 288 0.01 -8.55 -14.39
C THR A 288 0.53 -8.56 -12.96
N ILE A 289 -0.22 -9.13 -12.03
CA ILE A 289 0.12 -9.17 -10.61
C ILE A 289 0.47 -10.60 -10.24
N ARG A 290 1.57 -10.77 -9.50
CA ARG A 290 1.97 -12.05 -8.91
C ARG A 290 2.21 -11.86 -7.43
N THR A 291 1.83 -12.87 -6.66
CA THR A 291 1.99 -12.88 -5.20
C THR A 291 2.76 -14.11 -4.75
N ASN A 292 3.59 -13.95 -3.73
CA ASN A 292 4.15 -15.05 -2.96
C ASN A 292 3.07 -15.66 -2.06
N ALA A 293 3.06 -16.99 -1.97
CA ALA A 293 2.14 -17.72 -1.12
C ALA A 293 2.49 -17.56 0.38
N GLY A 294 1.51 -17.83 1.24
CA GLY A 294 1.67 -17.82 2.69
C GLY A 294 1.01 -16.61 3.35
N VAL A 295 0.89 -16.69 4.68
CA VAL A 295 0.26 -15.66 5.50
C VAL A 295 1.33 -14.67 5.97
N VAL A 296 1.02 -13.38 5.83
CA VAL A 296 1.85 -12.29 6.35
C VAL A 296 1.13 -11.62 7.51
N GLU A 297 1.81 -11.57 8.65
CA GLU A 297 1.39 -10.84 9.83
C GLU A 297 2.34 -9.66 10.07
N ILE A 298 1.78 -8.47 10.27
CA ILE A 298 2.50 -7.21 10.49
C ILE A 298 2.19 -6.69 11.89
N ASP A 299 3.21 -6.30 12.65
CA ASP A 299 3.09 -5.60 13.93
C ASP A 299 3.90 -4.29 13.91
N ARG A 300 3.32 -3.21 14.42
CA ARG A 300 3.88 -1.85 14.45
C ARG A 300 3.90 -1.32 15.89
N ALA A 301 5.09 -0.91 16.32
CA ALA A 301 5.27 -0.08 17.52
C ALA A 301 5.76 1.33 17.13
N LEU A 302 6.99 1.42 16.65
CA LEU A 302 7.60 2.60 15.99
C LEU A 302 8.26 2.24 14.65
N GLN A 303 8.43 0.95 14.40
CA GLN A 303 8.92 0.37 13.17
C GLN A 303 8.02 -0.81 12.83
N THR A 304 7.94 -1.11 11.54
CA THR A 304 7.22 -2.27 11.04
C THR A 304 8.05 -3.54 11.24
N ARG A 305 7.41 -4.59 11.78
CA ARG A 305 7.99 -5.93 11.87
C ARG A 305 7.00 -6.96 11.33
N TYR A 306 7.55 -8.00 10.72
CA TYR A 306 6.77 -9.03 10.04
C TYR A 306 7.00 -10.41 10.65
N LYS A 307 5.96 -11.23 10.62
CA LYS A 307 6.03 -12.68 10.83
C LYS A 307 5.53 -13.37 9.55
N HIS A 308 6.31 -14.33 9.07
CA HIS A 308 6.08 -15.05 7.82
C HIS A 308 6.64 -16.48 7.92
N SER A 309 6.25 -17.36 7.00
CA SER A 309 6.69 -18.76 6.94
C SER A 309 7.77 -19.04 5.88
N ILE A 310 8.29 -18.02 5.19
CA ILE A 310 9.38 -18.20 4.20
C ILE A 310 10.65 -18.72 4.88
N GLU A 311 11.12 -19.88 4.41
CA GLU A 311 12.38 -20.51 4.77
C GLU A 311 13.20 -20.79 3.50
N PHE A 312 14.53 -20.67 3.59
CA PHE A 312 15.45 -20.87 2.47
C PHE A 312 16.88 -21.07 2.96
N SER A 313 17.69 -21.79 2.19
CA SER A 313 19.14 -21.98 2.40
C SER A 313 20.01 -21.19 1.43
N THR A 314 19.47 -20.78 0.27
CA THR A 314 20.20 -19.98 -0.73
C THR A 314 19.49 -18.67 -1.05
N LEU A 315 20.24 -17.56 -1.02
CA LEU A 315 19.83 -16.25 -1.51
C LEU A 315 20.45 -16.02 -2.89
N TYR A 316 19.62 -15.97 -3.92
CA TYR A 316 20.01 -15.48 -5.24
C TYR A 316 19.61 -14.00 -5.36
N LEU A 317 20.47 -13.16 -5.91
CA LEU A 317 20.14 -11.75 -6.15
C LEU A 317 20.79 -11.19 -7.42
N ASP A 318 20.19 -10.14 -7.97
CA ASP A 318 20.78 -9.33 -9.03
C ASP A 318 21.65 -8.17 -8.49
N LEU A 319 22.56 -7.68 -9.34
CA LEU A 319 23.37 -6.51 -9.08
C LEU A 319 22.64 -5.21 -9.46
N ASP A 320 22.45 -5.00 -10.76
CA ASP A 320 21.95 -3.74 -11.30
C ASP A 320 20.50 -3.52 -10.93
N ASP A 321 20.17 -2.26 -10.60
CA ASP A 321 18.84 -1.83 -10.17
C ASP A 321 18.28 -2.53 -8.91
N THR A 322 19.04 -3.46 -8.33
CA THR A 322 18.62 -4.30 -7.21
C THR A 322 19.52 -4.08 -6.00
N LEU A 323 20.78 -4.52 -6.09
CA LEU A 323 21.81 -4.24 -5.07
C LEU A 323 22.45 -2.87 -5.29
N LEU A 324 22.55 -2.41 -6.54
CA LEU A 324 22.98 -1.07 -6.91
C LEU A 324 21.80 -0.29 -7.50
N VAL A 325 21.22 0.61 -6.71
CA VAL A 325 20.12 1.47 -7.15
C VAL A 325 20.68 2.87 -7.39
N ARG A 326 20.57 3.36 -8.63
CA ARG A 326 21.10 4.68 -9.04
C ARG A 326 22.58 4.89 -8.66
N GLY A 327 23.39 3.84 -8.81
CA GLY A 327 24.83 3.86 -8.50
C GLY A 327 25.17 3.87 -7.00
N GLN A 328 24.20 3.67 -6.12
CA GLN A 328 24.40 3.53 -4.69
C GLN A 328 24.01 2.13 -4.21
N VAL A 329 24.65 1.66 -3.15
CA VAL A 329 24.37 0.35 -2.56
C VAL A 329 23.04 0.39 -1.80
N ASN A 330 22.16 -0.58 -2.07
CA ASN A 330 20.93 -0.78 -1.30
C ASN A 330 21.26 -1.38 0.07
N ILE A 331 21.25 -0.54 1.12
CA ILE A 331 21.67 -0.93 2.47
C ILE A 331 20.75 -1.98 3.11
N GLU A 332 19.46 -2.00 2.77
CA GLU A 332 18.53 -3.02 3.27
C GLU A 332 18.87 -4.40 2.70
N LEU A 333 19.25 -4.45 1.42
CA LEU A 333 19.69 -5.69 0.80
C LEU A 333 21.04 -6.15 1.35
N ILE A 334 21.96 -5.22 1.68
CA ILE A 334 23.19 -5.53 2.41
C ILE A 334 22.90 -6.11 3.79
N GLU A 335 21.96 -5.53 4.54
CA GLU A 335 21.53 -6.07 5.84
C GLU A 335 21.05 -7.52 5.68
N LEU A 336 20.21 -7.80 4.67
CA LEU A 336 19.76 -9.16 4.37
C LEU A 336 20.92 -10.11 4.01
N ILE A 337 21.88 -9.66 3.20
CA ILE A 337 23.07 -10.44 2.83
C ILE A 337 23.85 -10.82 4.10
N PHE A 338 24.20 -9.86 4.96
CA PHE A 338 24.95 -10.16 6.19
C PHE A 338 24.15 -11.03 7.18
N MET A 339 22.83 -10.87 7.23
CA MET A 339 21.98 -11.80 7.99
C MET A 339 22.07 -13.23 7.44
N CYS A 340 22.11 -13.40 6.12
CA CYS A 340 22.28 -14.71 5.48
C CYS A 340 23.66 -15.30 5.78
N ILE A 341 24.73 -14.49 5.70
CA ILE A 341 26.10 -14.90 6.07
C ILE A 341 26.15 -15.39 7.52
N ASN A 342 25.60 -14.62 8.47
CA ASN A 342 25.58 -15.00 9.88
C ASN A 342 24.79 -16.29 10.14
N ALA A 343 23.81 -16.60 9.29
CA ALA A 343 23.03 -17.83 9.36
C ALA A 343 23.64 -18.99 8.56
N GLY A 344 24.82 -18.83 7.97
CA GLY A 344 25.48 -19.86 7.16
C GLY A 344 24.74 -20.19 5.86
N LYS A 345 23.96 -19.24 5.33
CA LYS A 345 23.24 -19.41 4.07
C LYS A 345 24.14 -19.07 2.89
N ARG A 346 23.92 -19.78 1.78
CA ARG A 346 24.62 -19.57 0.52
C ARG A 346 24.11 -18.30 -0.18
N ILE A 347 25.01 -17.51 -0.77
CA ILE A 347 24.69 -16.26 -1.46
C ILE A 347 25.26 -16.29 -2.88
N VAL A 348 24.39 -16.13 -3.87
CA VAL A 348 24.74 -16.22 -5.29
C VAL A 348 24.32 -14.94 -6.01
N LEU A 349 25.29 -14.26 -6.62
CA LEU A 349 25.02 -13.11 -7.49
C LEU A 349 24.74 -13.62 -8.91
N ILE A 350 23.58 -13.31 -9.47
CA ILE A 350 23.27 -13.59 -10.89
C ILE A 350 22.97 -12.26 -11.59
N THR A 351 23.86 -11.82 -12.46
CA THR A 351 23.78 -10.49 -13.06
C THR A 351 24.08 -10.47 -14.57
N ARG A 352 23.46 -9.51 -15.26
CA ARG A 352 23.76 -9.14 -16.66
C ARG A 352 24.51 -7.81 -16.75
N HIS A 353 25.28 -7.46 -15.73
CA HIS A 353 26.01 -6.20 -15.68
C HIS A 353 26.82 -5.94 -16.95
N ALA A 354 26.59 -4.80 -17.59
CA ALA A 354 27.19 -4.49 -18.89
C ALA A 354 28.66 -4.04 -18.78
N GLY A 355 29.08 -3.53 -17.62
CA GLY A 355 30.44 -3.06 -17.37
C GLY A 355 31.39 -4.15 -16.89
N ASP A 356 32.58 -3.73 -16.44
CA ASP A 356 33.50 -4.61 -15.72
C ASP A 356 32.90 -4.91 -14.33
N LEU A 357 32.44 -6.14 -14.17
CA LEU A 357 31.81 -6.61 -12.94
C LEU A 357 32.78 -6.59 -11.77
N ALA A 358 34.04 -7.00 -11.97
CA ALA A 358 35.03 -7.06 -10.90
C ALA A 358 35.40 -5.66 -10.40
N GLU A 359 35.60 -4.72 -11.33
CA GLU A 359 35.84 -3.30 -10.99
C GLU A 359 34.64 -2.70 -10.26
N THR A 360 33.42 -2.97 -10.73
CA THR A 360 32.19 -2.46 -10.11
C THR A 360 32.02 -2.98 -8.67
N LEU A 361 32.22 -4.28 -8.46
CA LEU A 361 32.16 -4.87 -7.13
C LEU A 361 33.24 -4.29 -6.20
N ALA A 362 34.46 -4.10 -6.70
CA ALA A 362 35.56 -3.51 -5.92
C ALA A 362 35.26 -2.05 -5.55
N LYS A 363 34.79 -1.25 -6.51
CA LYS A 363 34.40 0.16 -6.31
C LYS A 363 33.38 0.32 -5.19
N HIS A 364 32.40 -0.57 -5.14
CA HIS A 364 31.32 -0.53 -4.13
C HIS A 364 31.63 -1.33 -2.86
N ARG A 365 32.84 -1.90 -2.74
CA ARG A 365 33.27 -2.76 -1.62
C ARG A 365 32.38 -3.99 -1.42
N LEU A 366 31.95 -4.59 -2.52
CA LEU A 366 31.11 -5.79 -2.56
C LEU A 366 31.91 -7.07 -2.91
N THR A 367 33.20 -6.94 -3.20
CA THR A 367 34.08 -8.09 -3.46
C THR A 367 34.13 -9.04 -2.26
N GLY A 368 33.97 -10.34 -2.51
CA GLY A 368 34.04 -11.38 -1.49
C GLY A 368 32.74 -11.62 -0.71
N LEU A 369 31.64 -10.95 -1.05
CA LEU A 369 30.34 -11.16 -0.39
C LEU A 369 29.56 -12.38 -0.89
N PHE A 370 29.91 -12.91 -2.08
CA PHE A 370 29.15 -13.95 -2.76
C PHE A 370 29.95 -15.25 -2.82
N ASP A 371 29.28 -16.37 -2.53
CA ASP A 371 29.87 -17.72 -2.67
C ASP A 371 30.01 -18.11 -4.15
N GLU A 372 29.14 -17.56 -5.01
CA GLU A 372 29.18 -17.73 -6.46
C GLU A 372 28.76 -16.43 -7.16
N ILE A 373 29.40 -16.13 -8.29
CA ILE A 373 29.05 -15.03 -9.18
C ILE A 373 28.80 -15.60 -10.58
N VAL A 374 27.57 -15.46 -11.06
CA VAL A 374 27.14 -15.83 -12.41
C VAL A 374 26.97 -14.54 -13.22
N HIS A 375 27.91 -14.28 -14.12
CA HIS A 375 27.85 -13.16 -15.06
C HIS A 375 27.30 -13.65 -16.41
N LEU A 376 26.04 -13.34 -16.66
CA LEU A 376 25.29 -13.82 -17.81
C LEU A 376 25.64 -13.06 -19.10
N ARG A 377 25.62 -13.80 -20.21
CA ARG A 377 25.75 -13.32 -21.59
C ARG A 377 24.38 -13.01 -22.18
N ALA A 378 24.38 -12.32 -23.32
CA ALA A 378 23.15 -11.96 -24.02
C ALA A 378 22.34 -13.22 -24.40
N GLY A 379 21.06 -13.25 -24.04
CA GLY A 379 20.13 -14.34 -24.33
C GLY A 379 20.02 -15.42 -23.24
N GLU A 380 20.92 -15.43 -22.24
CA GLU A 380 20.84 -16.37 -21.11
C GLU A 380 19.77 -15.94 -20.11
N ARG A 381 18.97 -16.91 -19.65
CA ARG A 381 17.90 -16.68 -18.65
C ARG A 381 18.44 -16.89 -17.25
N LYS A 382 18.05 -16.03 -16.30
CA LYS A 382 18.47 -16.20 -14.90
C LYS A 382 17.92 -17.50 -14.31
N SER A 383 16.75 -17.96 -14.74
CA SER A 383 16.17 -19.24 -14.31
C SER A 383 17.08 -20.43 -14.54
N ASP A 384 17.89 -20.42 -15.60
CA ASP A 384 18.75 -21.55 -15.99
C ASP A 384 19.92 -21.75 -15.00
N TYR A 385 20.20 -20.76 -14.15
CA TYR A 385 21.30 -20.75 -13.17
C TYR A 385 20.81 -20.80 -11.71
N VAL A 386 19.49 -20.88 -11.51
CA VAL A 386 18.88 -21.11 -10.20
C VAL A 386 18.64 -22.60 -10.02
N SER A 387 19.56 -23.27 -9.33
CA SER A 387 19.55 -24.73 -9.16
C SER A 387 18.97 -25.18 -7.82
N ASP A 388 19.11 -24.38 -6.76
CA ASP A 388 18.61 -24.72 -5.43
C ASP A 388 17.08 -24.57 -5.33
N ARG A 389 16.40 -25.61 -4.84
CA ARG A 389 14.93 -25.60 -4.63
C ARG A 389 14.51 -24.93 -3.33
N ASN A 390 15.38 -24.94 -2.32
CA ASN A 390 15.16 -24.25 -1.04
C ASN A 390 15.82 -22.87 -1.07
N ALA A 391 15.32 -22.00 -1.94
CA ALA A 391 15.95 -20.72 -2.24
C ALA A 391 14.94 -19.58 -2.34
N ILE A 392 15.46 -18.36 -2.32
CA ILE A 392 14.72 -17.17 -2.74
C ILE A 392 15.51 -16.41 -3.79
N TYR A 393 14.81 -15.61 -4.59
CA TYR A 393 15.41 -14.78 -5.62
C TYR A 393 15.01 -13.30 -5.50
N VAL A 394 15.98 -12.39 -5.58
CA VAL A 394 15.77 -10.95 -5.46
C VAL A 394 16.18 -10.22 -6.74
N ASP A 395 15.25 -9.51 -7.37
CA ASP A 395 15.47 -8.72 -8.58
C ASP A 395 14.37 -7.63 -8.73
N ASP A 396 14.75 -6.41 -9.10
CA ASP A 396 13.81 -5.33 -9.46
C ASP A 396 12.97 -5.68 -10.71
N SER A 397 13.54 -6.42 -11.66
CA SER A 397 12.90 -6.81 -12.91
C SER A 397 11.75 -7.80 -12.71
N PHE A 398 10.53 -7.34 -13.00
CA PHE A 398 9.33 -8.18 -12.94
C PHE A 398 9.39 -9.38 -13.90
N SER A 399 9.99 -9.23 -15.09
CA SER A 399 10.11 -10.33 -16.06
C SER A 399 11.08 -11.39 -15.59
N GLU A 400 12.23 -11.01 -15.01
CA GLU A 400 13.21 -11.96 -14.46
C GLU A 400 12.65 -12.70 -13.24
N ARG A 401 12.02 -11.98 -12.31
CA ARG A 401 11.30 -12.61 -11.20
C ARG A 401 10.23 -13.56 -11.70
N THR A 402 9.51 -13.18 -12.74
CA THR A 402 8.47 -14.04 -13.31
C THR A 402 9.04 -15.32 -13.90
N ASP A 403 10.10 -15.19 -14.69
CA ASP A 403 10.83 -16.30 -15.30
C ASP A 403 11.34 -17.28 -14.24
N VAL A 404 12.04 -16.79 -13.21
CA VAL A 404 12.56 -17.62 -12.11
C VAL A 404 11.42 -18.27 -11.32
N ALA A 405 10.37 -17.51 -10.97
CA ALA A 405 9.27 -18.07 -10.21
C ALA A 405 8.50 -19.17 -10.97
N VAL A 406 8.31 -19.03 -12.29
CA VAL A 406 7.63 -20.04 -13.11
C VAL A 406 8.50 -21.29 -13.31
N HIS A 407 9.76 -21.12 -13.70
CA HIS A 407 10.63 -22.25 -14.07
C HIS A 407 11.26 -22.95 -12.86
N CYS A 408 11.56 -22.22 -11.79
CA CYS A 408 12.26 -22.75 -10.63
C CYS A 408 11.32 -23.06 -9.46
N GLY A 409 10.14 -22.44 -9.41
CA GLY A 409 9.13 -22.67 -8.37
C GLY A 409 9.51 -22.09 -7.00
N ILE A 410 10.40 -21.09 -6.97
CA ILE A 410 10.87 -20.46 -5.74
C ILE A 410 10.24 -19.08 -5.51
N PRO A 411 10.12 -18.60 -4.26
CA PRO A 411 9.65 -17.25 -3.97
C PRO A 411 10.59 -16.17 -4.54
N THR A 412 10.01 -15.09 -5.06
CA THR A 412 10.76 -13.99 -5.66
C THR A 412 10.38 -12.65 -5.05
N PHE A 413 11.33 -11.71 -4.96
CA PHE A 413 11.17 -10.45 -4.23
C PHE A 413 11.77 -9.30 -5.03
N ASP A 414 11.08 -8.16 -5.08
CA ASP A 414 11.72 -6.90 -5.49
C ASP A 414 12.22 -6.13 -4.26
N CYS A 415 12.90 -5.01 -4.52
CA CYS A 415 13.47 -4.16 -3.47
C CYS A 415 12.43 -3.65 -2.46
N SER A 416 11.16 -3.48 -2.85
CA SER A 416 10.11 -3.03 -1.94
C SER A 416 9.62 -4.11 -0.97
N MET A 417 10.05 -5.36 -1.15
CA MET A 417 9.62 -6.51 -0.34
C MET A 417 10.68 -6.94 0.70
N ILE A 418 11.90 -6.41 0.62
CA ILE A 418 13.07 -6.88 1.40
C ILE A 418 12.88 -6.73 2.91
N GLU A 419 12.18 -5.69 3.35
CA GLU A 419 11.86 -5.50 4.78
C GLU A 419 11.14 -6.69 5.42
N LEU A 420 10.45 -7.52 4.63
CA LEU A 420 9.83 -8.77 5.10
C LEU A 420 10.87 -9.77 5.62
N LEU A 421 12.02 -9.84 4.95
CA LEU A 421 13.07 -10.83 5.18
C LEU A 421 14.06 -10.40 6.28
N ILE A 422 14.11 -9.10 6.58
CA ILE A 422 14.94 -8.52 7.63
C ILE A 422 14.28 -8.75 9.00
N ARG A 423 14.75 -9.79 9.69
CA ARG A 423 14.37 -10.06 11.08
C ARG A 423 15.02 -9.01 11.99
N GLY A 424 14.25 -8.47 12.93
CA GLY A 424 14.84 -7.65 13.99
C GLY A 424 15.91 -8.44 14.75
N ARG A 425 16.98 -7.77 15.18
CA ARG A 425 18.01 -8.38 16.03
C ARG A 425 17.32 -9.09 17.20
N ARG A 426 17.24 -10.41 17.17
CA ARG A 426 17.16 -11.19 18.41
C ARG A 426 18.55 -11.02 19.00
N ASN A 427 18.70 -10.21 20.04
CA ASN A 427 19.94 -10.26 20.81
C ASN A 427 20.17 -11.73 21.18
N PRO A 428 21.39 -12.25 20.99
CA PRO A 428 21.72 -13.62 21.34
C PRO A 428 21.40 -13.94 22.80
#